data_AF-A0A2V8J7B7-F1
#
_entry.id   AF-A0A2V8J7B7-F1
#
_cell.length_a   1.000
_cell.length_b   1.000
_cell.length_c   1.000
_cell.angle_alpha   90.00
_cell.angle_beta   90.00
_cell.angle_gamma   90.00
#
_symmetry.space_group_name_H-M   'P 1'
#
loop_
_entity.id
_entity.type
_entity.pdbx_description
1 polymer ?
#
loop_
_entity_poly.entity_id
_entity_poly.type
_entity_poly.pdbx_seq_one_letter_code
_entity_poly.pdbx_strand_id
1 'polypeptide(L)'
;MRDCGGGSRRSTGDIQDHQARLGEPAGQGVVEGNELPYRPEALAKKRQNFENRSTADPDSKGYLPGVPRIMYMPFPFQILQTRDHVAIAFEYDRGIRTIYTNGTEHPKGAINWWMGDSRGRWDGNTLVIDVTNLNGIRGLTTPGTSILTPRIWSNA
;
A
#
# COMPACT_ATOMS: atom_id res chain seq x y z
N MET A 1 -26.86 10.56 -23.91
CA MET A 1 -25.46 10.43 -24.34
C MET A 1 -24.79 9.50 -23.36
N ARG A 2 -24.44 8.27 -23.80
CA ARG A 2 -23.86 7.24 -22.93
C ARG A 2 -22.37 7.54 -22.78
N ASP A 3 -21.91 7.64 -21.54
CA ASP A 3 -20.50 7.79 -21.19
C ASP A 3 -19.77 6.47 -21.49
N CYS A 4 -19.10 6.44 -22.64
CA CYS A 4 -18.17 5.39 -23.04
C CYS A 4 -16.76 5.88 -22.67
N GLY A 5 -16.31 5.57 -21.47
CA GLY A 5 -15.00 6.03 -20.99
C GLY A 5 -14.47 5.23 -19.81
N GLY A 6 -14.49 3.90 -19.91
CA GLY A 6 -13.81 3.00 -18.96
C GLY A 6 -12.29 3.14 -19.04
N GLY A 7 -11.75 4.28 -18.62
CA GLY A 7 -10.32 4.48 -18.41
C GLY A 7 -9.87 3.74 -17.15
N SER A 8 -8.77 2.98 -17.24
CA SER A 8 -8.25 2.22 -16.10
C SER A 8 -8.01 3.15 -14.90
N ARG A 9 -8.68 2.87 -13.77
CA ARG A 9 -8.56 3.57 -12.49
C ARG A 9 -7.21 3.30 -11.81
N ARG A 10 -6.10 3.68 -12.44
CA ARG A 10 -4.76 3.46 -11.87
C ARG A 10 -4.29 4.73 -11.19
N SER A 11 -4.27 4.72 -9.86
CA SER A 11 -3.62 5.71 -9.00
C SER A 11 -2.09 5.57 -9.13
N THR A 12 -1.53 5.93 -10.28
CA THR A 12 -0.09 5.80 -10.51
C THR A 12 0.63 7.03 -9.97
N GLY A 13 0.97 7.04 -8.69
CA GLY A 13 1.81 8.08 -8.07
C GLY A 13 1.33 8.55 -6.70
N ASP A 14 0.05 8.90 -6.59
CA ASP A 14 -0.62 9.25 -5.33
C ASP A 14 -1.92 8.48 -5.19
N ILE A 15 -2.25 8.06 -3.97
CA ILE A 15 -3.51 7.33 -3.68
C ILE A 15 -4.67 8.29 -3.45
N GLN A 16 -4.40 9.58 -3.31
CA GLN A 16 -5.37 10.67 -3.34
C GLN A 16 -5.53 11.24 -4.75
N ASP A 17 -6.65 11.90 -5.03
CA ASP A 17 -6.87 12.60 -6.29
C ASP A 17 -5.78 13.65 -6.51
N HIS A 18 -5.21 13.68 -7.72
CA HIS A 18 -4.16 14.62 -8.06
C HIS A 18 -4.15 14.98 -9.55
N GLN A 19 -3.75 16.22 -9.82
CA GLN A 19 -3.40 16.68 -11.17
C GLN A 19 -2.05 16.09 -11.58
N ALA A 20 -1.80 16.07 -12.89
CA ALA A 20 -0.51 15.65 -13.43
C ALA A 20 0.60 16.56 -12.89
N ARG A 21 1.72 15.94 -12.52
CA ARG A 21 2.92 16.60 -12.01
C ARG A 21 4.17 15.85 -12.45
N LEU A 22 5.35 16.43 -12.22
CA LEU A 22 6.61 15.78 -12.63
C LEU A 22 6.68 14.34 -12.06
N GLY A 23 6.82 13.35 -12.94
CA GLY A 23 6.92 11.93 -12.61
C GLY A 23 5.61 11.22 -12.28
N GLU A 24 4.46 11.91 -12.26
CA GLU A 24 3.18 11.33 -11.87
C GLU A 24 2.05 11.83 -12.78
N PRO A 25 1.37 10.96 -13.55
CA PRO A 25 0.22 11.34 -14.35
C PRO A 25 -0.95 11.82 -13.47
N ALA A 26 -1.89 12.57 -14.05
CA ALA A 26 -3.14 12.86 -13.34
C ALA A 26 -3.90 11.55 -13.10
N GLY A 27 -4.57 11.43 -11.95
CA GLY A 27 -5.30 10.22 -11.62
C GLY A 27 -6.34 10.43 -10.53
N GLN A 28 -7.42 9.65 -10.62
CA GLN A 28 -8.37 9.50 -9.53
C GLN A 28 -7.76 8.59 -8.45
N GLY A 29 -7.83 9.04 -7.21
CA GLY A 29 -7.39 8.31 -6.03
C GLY A 29 -8.30 7.14 -5.68
N VAL A 30 -7.84 6.34 -4.71
CA VAL A 30 -8.56 5.20 -4.14
C VAL A 30 -9.09 5.48 -2.73
N VAL A 31 -8.73 6.63 -2.16
CA VAL A 31 -9.14 7.05 -0.82
C VAL A 31 -10.56 7.61 -0.87
N GLU A 32 -11.47 6.98 -0.13
CA GLU A 32 -12.84 7.48 0.03
C GLU A 32 -12.83 8.87 0.68
N GLY A 33 -13.57 9.82 0.11
CA GLY A 33 -13.58 11.22 0.56
C GLY A 33 -12.28 11.99 0.29
N ASN A 34 -11.28 11.34 -0.32
CA ASN A 34 -9.97 11.91 -0.64
C ASN A 34 -9.17 12.43 0.57
N GLU A 35 -9.49 11.98 1.79
CA GLU A 35 -8.80 12.37 3.02
C GLU A 35 -8.27 11.15 3.77
N LEU A 36 -7.00 11.20 4.14
CA LEU A 36 -6.35 10.17 4.97
C LEU A 36 -6.20 10.72 6.39
N PRO A 37 -6.58 9.94 7.42
CA PRO A 37 -6.48 10.36 8.83
C PRO A 37 -5.03 10.27 9.33
N TYR A 38 -4.15 11.10 8.77
CA TYR A 38 -2.76 11.19 9.22
C TYR A 38 -2.67 11.85 10.59
N ARG A 39 -1.74 11.36 11.41
CA ARG A 39 -1.24 12.14 12.54
C ARG A 39 -0.53 13.40 12.03
N PRO A 40 -0.54 14.54 12.76
CA PRO A 40 0.07 15.78 12.30
C PRO A 40 1.55 15.62 11.89
N GLU A 41 2.33 14.87 12.66
CA GLU A 41 3.73 14.58 12.37
C GLU A 41 3.91 13.72 11.12
N ALA A 42 3.00 12.77 10.87
CA ALA A 42 3.01 11.93 9.68
C ALA A 42 2.64 12.75 8.42
N LEU A 43 1.72 13.70 8.55
CA LEU A 43 1.37 14.62 7.48
C LEU A 43 2.52 15.56 7.12
N ALA A 44 3.21 16.11 8.12
CA ALA A 44 4.40 16.94 7.90
C ALA A 44 5.50 16.13 7.19
N LYS A 45 5.73 14.88 7.63
CA LYS A 45 6.69 13.99 7.00
C LYS A 45 6.28 13.60 5.57
N LYS A 46 4.97 13.41 5.29
CA LYS A 46 4.45 13.23 3.92
C LYS A 46 4.90 14.36 3.01
N ARG A 47 4.67 15.61 3.44
CA ARG A 47 5.02 16.82 2.67
C ARG A 47 6.53 16.89 2.43
N GLN A 48 7.32 16.68 3.49
CA GLN A 48 8.78 16.65 3.37
C GLN A 48 9.28 15.59 2.38
N ASN A 49 8.74 14.36 2.44
CA ASN A 49 9.12 13.30 1.49
C ASN A 49 8.74 13.69 0.06
N PHE A 50 7.58 14.31 -0.12
CA PHE A 50 7.09 14.74 -1.43
C PHE A 50 7.99 15.83 -2.04
N GLU A 51 8.39 16.83 -1.24
CA GLU A 51 9.30 17.90 -1.67
C GLU A 51 10.68 17.34 -2.07
N ASN A 52 11.17 16.34 -1.34
CA ASN A 52 12.50 15.75 -1.56
C ASN A 52 12.48 14.53 -2.49
N ARG A 53 11.34 14.17 -3.11
CA ARG A 53 11.19 12.90 -3.85
C ARG A 53 12.17 12.74 -5.01
N SER A 54 12.63 13.84 -5.61
CA SER A 54 13.60 13.78 -6.72
C SER A 54 14.98 13.24 -6.31
N THR A 55 15.35 13.34 -5.03
CA THR A 55 16.67 12.91 -4.52
C THR A 55 16.58 11.85 -3.42
N ALA A 56 15.48 11.83 -2.69
CA ALA A 56 15.31 11.02 -1.49
C ALA A 56 14.33 9.85 -1.64
N ASP A 57 13.65 9.69 -2.79
CA ASP A 57 12.74 8.56 -2.99
C ASP A 57 13.51 7.22 -2.89
N PRO A 58 13.13 6.30 -1.97
CA PRO A 58 13.72 4.97 -1.90
C PRO A 58 13.62 4.17 -3.20
N ASP A 59 12.55 4.40 -3.98
CA ASP A 59 12.28 3.68 -5.23
C ASP A 59 13.31 4.00 -6.31
N SER A 60 13.74 5.28 -6.42
CA SER A 60 14.81 5.68 -7.36
C SER A 60 16.19 5.13 -6.97
N LYS A 61 16.34 4.64 -5.73
CA LYS A 61 17.54 3.96 -5.22
C LYS A 61 17.50 2.44 -5.41
N GLY A 62 16.43 1.90 -6.01
CA GLY A 62 16.24 0.47 -6.22
C GLY A 62 15.89 -0.30 -4.94
N TYR A 63 15.28 0.35 -3.94
CA TYR A 63 14.83 -0.32 -2.73
C TYR A 63 13.39 -0.80 -2.85
N LEU A 64 13.13 -2.04 -2.41
CA LEU A 64 11.81 -2.66 -2.41
C LEU A 64 10.75 -1.71 -1.79
N PRO A 65 9.71 -1.30 -2.54
CA PRO A 65 8.57 -0.58 -2.02
C PRO A 65 7.89 -1.39 -0.92
N GLY A 66 7.90 -0.87 0.30
CA GLY A 66 7.12 -1.42 1.39
C GLY A 66 5.62 -1.13 1.22
N VAL A 67 4.83 -1.67 2.13
CA VAL A 67 3.39 -1.36 2.19
C VAL A 67 3.15 0.03 2.79
N PRO A 68 2.11 0.76 2.35
CA PRO A 68 1.14 0.38 1.33
C PRO A 68 1.54 0.73 -0.12
N ARG A 69 2.70 1.38 -0.36
CA ARG A 69 3.08 1.90 -1.70
C ARG A 69 3.05 0.84 -2.80
N ILE A 70 3.61 -0.33 -2.54
CA ILE A 70 3.67 -1.43 -3.53
C ILE A 70 2.29 -1.92 -4.00
N MET A 71 1.23 -1.74 -3.18
CA MET A 71 -0.14 -2.12 -3.54
C MET A 71 -0.75 -1.25 -4.65
N TYR A 72 -0.22 -0.05 -4.84
CA TYR A 72 -0.77 0.97 -5.74
C TYR A 72 0.15 1.27 -6.93
N MET A 73 1.22 0.50 -7.08
CA MET A 73 2.08 0.58 -8.25
C MET A 73 1.39 -0.04 -9.47
N PRO A 74 1.74 0.40 -10.70
CA PRO A 74 1.07 -0.03 -11.93
C PRO A 74 1.52 -1.42 -12.41
N PHE A 75 2.16 -2.22 -11.56
CA PHE A 75 2.65 -3.56 -11.87
C PHE A 75 1.65 -4.62 -11.38
N PRO A 76 1.46 -5.71 -12.14
CA PRO A 76 0.62 -6.81 -11.72
C PRO A 76 1.16 -7.49 -10.46
N PHE A 77 0.23 -8.11 -9.74
CA PHE A 77 0.52 -9.00 -8.62
C PHE A 77 -0.47 -10.16 -8.61
N GLN A 78 -0.07 -11.26 -7.97
CA GLN A 78 -0.91 -12.42 -7.76
C GLN A 78 -1.24 -12.55 -6.27
N ILE A 79 -2.50 -12.88 -5.96
CA ILE A 79 -2.92 -13.24 -4.62
C ILE A 79 -3.06 -14.76 -4.54
N LEU A 80 -2.40 -15.36 -3.56
CA LEU A 80 -2.49 -16.79 -3.25
C LEU A 80 -3.07 -16.92 -1.84
N GLN A 81 -4.17 -17.65 -1.71
CA GLN A 81 -4.83 -17.86 -0.42
C GLN A 81 -4.71 -19.32 0.00
N THR A 82 -4.32 -19.52 1.25
CA THR A 82 -4.36 -20.80 1.94
C THR A 82 -5.27 -20.70 3.16
N ARG A 83 -5.40 -21.80 3.92
CA ARG A 83 -6.14 -21.80 5.18
C ARG A 83 -5.51 -20.87 6.23
N ASP A 84 -4.18 -20.78 6.26
CA ASP A 84 -3.44 -20.18 7.37
C ASP A 84 -2.82 -18.82 7.03
N HIS A 85 -2.75 -18.47 5.74
CA HIS A 85 -2.23 -17.19 5.28
C HIS A 85 -2.70 -16.83 3.86
N VAL A 86 -2.61 -15.54 3.54
CA VAL A 86 -2.72 -14.97 2.20
C VAL A 86 -1.34 -14.43 1.79
N ALA A 87 -0.83 -14.81 0.64
CA ALA A 87 0.38 -14.26 0.05
C ALA A 87 0.03 -13.35 -1.14
N ILE A 88 0.71 -12.22 -1.25
CA ILE A 88 0.67 -11.34 -2.42
C ILE A 88 2.06 -11.32 -3.03
N ALA A 89 2.19 -11.85 -4.25
CA ALA A 89 3.43 -11.86 -5.02
C ALA A 89 3.38 -10.75 -6.07
N PHE A 90 4.26 -9.76 -5.94
CA PHE A 90 4.35 -8.63 -6.85
C PHE A 90 5.35 -8.93 -7.96
N GLU A 91 5.03 -8.56 -9.21
CA GLU A 91 6.03 -8.57 -10.27
C GLU A 91 7.16 -7.59 -9.94
N TYR A 92 6.80 -6.42 -9.41
CA TYR A 92 7.74 -5.37 -9.07
C TYR A 92 8.72 -5.82 -7.98
N ASP A 93 10.00 -5.79 -8.32
CA ASP A 93 11.13 -6.14 -7.45
C ASP A 93 11.00 -7.51 -6.78
N ARG A 94 10.20 -8.42 -7.37
CA ARG A 94 9.89 -9.76 -6.83
C ARG A 94 9.46 -9.74 -5.36
N GLY A 95 8.78 -8.66 -4.95
CA GLY A 95 8.29 -8.49 -3.59
C GLY A 95 7.25 -9.56 -3.23
N ILE A 96 7.35 -10.11 -2.02
CA ILE A 96 6.34 -11.02 -1.48
C ILE A 96 5.85 -10.46 -0.14
N ARG A 97 4.53 -10.32 -0.02
CA ARG A 97 3.86 -10.01 1.25
C ARG A 97 3.13 -11.25 1.73
N THR A 98 3.51 -11.77 2.89
CA THR A 98 2.75 -12.82 3.58
C THR A 98 1.91 -12.21 4.68
N ILE A 99 0.61 -12.49 4.66
CA ILE A 99 -0.38 -12.04 5.62
C ILE A 99 -0.89 -13.27 6.35
N TYR A 100 -0.47 -13.46 7.60
CA TYR A 100 -0.92 -14.60 8.40
C TYR A 100 -2.35 -14.39 8.87
N THR A 101 -3.22 -15.36 8.62
CA THR A 101 -4.65 -15.36 8.98
C THR A 101 -5.00 -16.43 10.00
N ASN A 102 -3.99 -17.06 10.60
CA ASN A 102 -4.09 -18.17 11.54
C ASN A 102 -4.26 -17.74 13.01
N GLY A 103 -4.55 -16.46 13.27
CA GLY A 103 -4.78 -15.93 14.62
C GLY A 103 -3.52 -15.80 15.50
N THR A 104 -2.32 -15.94 14.92
CA THR A 104 -1.07 -15.73 15.66
C THR A 104 -0.77 -14.25 15.89
N GLU A 105 -0.09 -13.95 17.00
CA GLU A 105 0.36 -12.60 17.31
C GLU A 105 1.56 -12.16 16.44
N HIS A 106 1.78 -10.85 16.37
CA HIS A 106 3.02 -10.29 15.85
C HIS A 106 4.23 -10.79 16.65
N PRO A 107 5.37 -11.05 16.00
CA PRO A 107 6.59 -11.42 16.71
C PRO A 107 7.05 -10.23 17.57
N LYS A 108 7.60 -10.54 18.74
CA LYS A 108 8.09 -9.52 19.68
C LYS A 108 9.43 -8.96 19.20
N GLY A 109 9.65 -7.67 19.40
CA GLY A 109 10.89 -6.96 19.05
C GLY A 109 10.84 -6.28 17.69
N ALA A 110 11.80 -5.38 17.44
CA ALA A 110 11.89 -4.58 16.22
C ALA A 110 12.72 -5.31 15.15
N ILE A 111 12.06 -6.04 14.26
CA ILE A 111 12.73 -6.87 13.24
C ILE A 111 13.05 -6.07 11.96
N ASN A 112 12.38 -4.94 11.73
CA ASN A 112 12.64 -4.00 10.62
C ASN A 112 12.64 -4.65 9.21
N TRP A 113 11.57 -5.37 8.88
CA TRP A 113 11.37 -5.95 7.57
C TRP A 113 10.91 -4.93 6.52
N TRP A 114 11.26 -5.16 5.26
CA TRP A 114 10.83 -4.32 4.13
C TRP A 114 9.30 -4.24 3.99
N MET A 115 8.63 -5.38 4.18
CA MET A 115 7.17 -5.52 4.04
C MET A 115 6.44 -5.57 5.39
N GLY A 116 7.19 -5.45 6.49
CA GLY A 116 6.67 -5.61 7.85
C GLY A 116 6.15 -7.01 8.15
N ASP A 117 5.63 -7.20 9.35
CA ASP A 117 4.86 -8.38 9.74
C ASP A 117 3.36 -8.05 9.58
N SER A 118 2.64 -8.85 8.77
CA SER A 118 1.21 -8.63 8.49
C SER A 118 0.33 -9.70 9.15
N ARG A 119 -0.67 -9.27 9.92
CA ARG A 119 -1.69 -10.15 10.53
C ARG A 119 -3.07 -9.78 10.00
N GLY A 120 -3.74 -10.76 9.41
CA GLY A 120 -5.04 -10.58 8.76
C GLY A 120 -6.18 -11.18 9.57
N ARG A 121 -7.31 -10.47 9.61
CA ARG A 121 -8.61 -11.01 10.04
C ARG A 121 -9.68 -10.69 9.00
N TRP A 122 -10.63 -11.59 8.83
CA TRP A 122 -11.80 -11.37 7.99
C TRP A 122 -12.88 -10.60 8.75
N ASP A 123 -13.45 -9.60 8.09
CA ASP A 123 -14.59 -8.80 8.54
C ASP A 123 -15.64 -8.80 7.42
N GLY A 124 -16.54 -9.79 7.47
CA GLY A 124 -17.37 -10.16 6.33
C GLY A 124 -16.50 -10.50 5.11
N ASN A 125 -16.64 -9.72 4.04
CA ASN A 125 -15.89 -9.87 2.79
C ASN A 125 -14.62 -8.99 2.72
N THR A 126 -14.19 -8.43 3.85
CA THR A 126 -13.04 -7.53 3.93
C THR A 126 -11.90 -8.19 4.67
N LEU A 127 -10.69 -8.20 4.09
CA LEU A 127 -9.48 -8.61 4.80
C LEU A 127 -8.86 -7.38 5.46
N VAL A 128 -8.99 -7.29 6.79
CA VAL A 128 -8.39 -6.24 7.61
C VAL A 128 -7.01 -6.71 8.05
N ILE A 129 -5.97 -5.92 7.75
CA ILE A 129 -4.58 -6.32 7.98
C ILE A 129 -3.89 -5.32 8.91
N ASP A 130 -3.44 -5.80 10.06
CA ASP A 130 -2.53 -5.06 10.92
C ASP A 130 -1.08 -5.29 10.50
N VAL A 131 -0.27 -4.21 10.50
CA VAL A 131 1.12 -4.26 10.06
C VAL A 131 2.05 -3.60 11.08
N THR A 132 3.09 -4.34 11.46
CA THR A 132 4.17 -3.86 12.35
C THR A 132 5.54 -4.15 11.74
N ASN A 133 6.63 -3.81 12.45
CA ASN A 133 8.00 -4.16 12.06
C ASN A 133 8.43 -3.69 10.66
N LEU A 134 7.85 -2.60 10.15
CA LEU A 134 8.26 -1.97 8.90
C LEU A 134 9.61 -1.27 9.08
N ASN A 135 10.49 -1.37 8.09
CA ASN A 135 11.75 -0.67 8.15
C ASN A 135 11.57 0.87 8.08
N GLY A 136 12.37 1.59 8.88
CA GLY A 136 12.32 3.04 9.02
C GLY A 136 12.89 3.84 7.84
N ILE A 137 13.28 3.17 6.74
CA ILE A 137 13.77 3.83 5.51
C ILE A 137 12.65 4.65 4.83
N ARG A 138 11.42 4.58 5.36
CA ARG A 138 10.25 5.28 4.85
C ARG A 138 9.77 6.27 5.89
N GLY A 139 9.81 7.56 5.54
CA GLY A 139 9.31 8.65 6.36
C GLY A 139 7.79 8.67 6.50
N LEU A 140 7.14 7.57 6.90
CA LEU A 140 5.71 7.53 7.16
C LEU A 140 5.30 6.21 7.82
N THR A 141 5.85 5.88 8.98
CA THR A 141 5.47 4.64 9.66
C THR A 141 5.34 4.84 11.16
N THR A 142 4.17 5.33 11.54
CA THR A 142 3.47 4.81 12.73
C THR A 142 3.04 3.36 12.44
N PRO A 143 2.95 2.45 13.45
CA PRO A 143 2.15 1.22 13.31
C PRO A 143 0.80 1.54 12.66
N GLY A 144 0.38 0.76 11.67
CA GLY A 144 -0.76 1.14 10.84
C GLY A 144 -1.50 -0.06 10.26
N THR A 145 -2.83 0.00 10.34
CA THR A 145 -3.74 -0.96 9.72
C THR A 145 -3.87 -0.63 8.24
N SER A 146 -3.62 -1.62 7.38
CA SER A 146 -3.93 -1.55 5.95
C SER A 146 -5.19 -2.38 5.67
N ILE A 147 -6.15 -1.82 4.93
CA ILE A 147 -7.43 -2.48 4.62
C ILE A 147 -7.42 -2.89 3.15
N LEU A 148 -7.70 -4.16 2.87
CA LEU A 148 -8.08 -4.58 1.51
C LEU A 148 -9.60 -4.56 1.40
N THR A 149 -10.13 -3.55 0.71
CA THR A 149 -11.59 -3.37 0.53
C THR A 149 -12.18 -4.33 -0.52
N PRO A 150 -13.49 -4.60 -0.49
CA PRO A 150 -14.19 -5.50 -1.42
C PRO A 150 -14.06 -5.14 -2.91
N ARG A 151 -13.71 -3.89 -3.25
CA ARG A 151 -13.59 -3.43 -4.65
C ARG A 151 -12.48 -4.12 -5.45
N ILE A 152 -11.53 -4.77 -4.78
CA ILE A 152 -10.50 -5.60 -5.41
C ILE A 152 -11.09 -6.96 -5.87
N TRP A 153 -12.19 -7.40 -5.26
CA TRP A 153 -12.77 -8.74 -5.45
C TRP A 153 -14.08 -8.75 -6.25
N SER A 154 -14.56 -7.61 -6.75
CA SER A 154 -15.83 -7.53 -7.48
C SER A 154 -15.70 -7.76 -8.99
N ASN A 155 -14.64 -8.42 -9.46
CA ASN A 155 -14.49 -8.94 -10.83
C ASN A 155 -13.46 -10.07 -10.85
N ALA A 156 -13.86 -11.22 -10.31
CA ALA A 156 -13.30 -12.54 -10.63
C ALA A 156 -14.46 -13.52 -10.75
#